data_AF-A0A350MNQ6-F1
#
_entry.id   AF-A0A350MNQ6-F1
#
_cell.length_a   1.000
_cell.length_b   1.000
_cell.length_c   1.000
_cell.angle_alpha   90.00
_cell.angle_beta   90.00
_cell.angle_gamma   90.00
#
_symmetry.space_group_name_H-M   'P 1'
#
loop_
_entity.id
_entity.type
_entity.pdbx_description
1 polymer ?
#
loop_
_entity_poly.entity_id
_entity_poly.type
_entity_poly.pdbx_seq_one_letter_code
_entity_poly.pdbx_strand_id
1 'polypeptide(L)' 'IGGIPDLIEHKINGYLATPYSADNLCEGITWLLEDDERRKVLAKAARNKIKEYFSMERIAKKYIDVYRQTLNLS' A
#
# COMPACT_ATOMS: atom_id res chain seq x y z
N ILE A 1 -8.83 4.36 11.75
CA ILE A 1 -9.01 3.97 10.32
C ILE A 1 -7.93 4.74 9.57
N GLY A 2 -6.79 4.10 9.30
CA GLY A 2 -5.53 4.79 8.99
C GLY A 2 -4.91 4.26 7.71
N GLY A 3 -4.39 5.16 6.87
CA GLY A 3 -3.99 4.89 5.50
C GLY A 3 -2.74 4.02 5.28
N ILE A 4 -1.93 3.73 6.30
CA ILE A 4 -0.76 2.85 6.16
C ILE A 4 -1.15 1.35 6.09
N PRO A 5 -2.02 0.83 6.98
CA PRO A 5 -2.60 -0.50 6.83
C PRO A 5 -3.30 -0.77 5.48
N ASP A 6 -3.93 0.25 4.89
CA ASP A 6 -4.56 0.11 3.56
C ASP A 6 -3.52 -0.01 2.44
N LEU A 7 -2.35 0.61 2.65
CA LEU A 7 -1.24 0.61 1.70
C LEU A 7 -0.46 -0.70 1.74
N ILE A 8 -0.15 -1.19 2.94
CA ILE A 8 0.72 -2.33 3.15
C ILE A 8 -0.07 -3.60 3.42
N GLU A 9 0.10 -4.58 2.54
CA GLU A 9 -0.32 -5.96 2.75
C GLU A 9 0.86 -6.73 3.33
N HIS A 10 0.69 -7.19 4.57
CA HIS A 10 1.74 -7.84 5.35
C HIS A 10 2.35 -9.03 4.59
N LYS A 11 3.68 -8.99 4.42
CA LYS A 11 4.52 -9.95 3.69
C LYS A 11 4.24 -10.09 2.19
N ILE A 12 3.39 -9.24 1.61
CA ILE A 12 3.10 -9.23 0.16
C ILE A 12 3.82 -8.06 -0.51
N ASN A 13 3.64 -6.85 0.02
CA ASN A 13 4.23 -5.63 -0.53
C ASN A 13 4.96 -4.78 0.53
N GLY A 14 5.13 -5.34 1.73
CA GLY A 14 5.81 -4.73 2.85
C GLY A 14 5.65 -5.59 4.10
N TYR A 15 6.16 -5.11 5.24
CA TYR A 15 5.93 -5.74 6.54
C TYR A 15 5.14 -4.77 7.41
N LEU A 16 4.01 -5.24 7.94
CA LEU A 16 3.18 -4.45 8.85
C LEU A 16 3.52 -4.84 10.29
N ALA A 17 4.30 -4.01 10.97
CA ALA A 17 4.63 -4.20 12.38
C ALA A 17 3.47 -3.75 13.28
N THR A 18 3.33 -4.39 14.45
CA THR A 18 2.39 -3.93 15.48
C THR A 18 2.76 -2.52 15.94
N PRO A 19 1.82 -1.57 16.00
CA PRO A 19 2.09 -0.23 16.48
C PRO A 19 2.75 -0.24 17.87
N TYR A 20 3.76 0.60 18.03
CA TYR A 20 4.51 0.77 19.29
C TYR A 20 5.28 -0.47 19.77
N SER A 21 5.40 -1.52 18.95
CA SER A 21 6.23 -2.69 19.25
C SER A 21 7.58 -2.56 18.55
N ALA A 22 8.62 -2.19 19.31
CA ALA A 22 9.98 -2.13 18.82
C ALA A 22 10.47 -3.53 18.35
N ASP A 23 10.07 -4.57 19.07
CA ASP A 23 10.44 -5.95 18.74
C ASP A 23 9.86 -6.39 17.39
N ASN A 24 8.58 -6.09 17.11
CA ASN A 24 7.98 -6.41 15.81
C ASN A 24 8.59 -5.58 14.68
N LEU A 25 8.98 -4.34 14.94
CA LEU A 25 9.69 -3.53 13.96
C LEU A 25 11.07 -4.14 13.65
N CYS A 26 11.82 -4.55 14.68
CA CYS A 26 13.10 -5.23 14.54
C CYS A 26 12.98 -6.54 13.75
N GLU A 27 11.95 -7.34 14.05
CA GLU A 27 11.63 -8.57 13.32
C GLU A 27 11.39 -8.28 11.84
N GLY A 28 10.55 -7.28 11.53
CA GLY A 28 10.25 -6.91 10.15
C GLY A 28 11.46 -6.43 9.35
N ILE A 29 12.35 -5.66 9.98
CA ILE A 29 13.61 -5.20 9.36
C ILE A 29 14.53 -6.38 9.11
N THR A 30 14.76 -7.21 10.13
CA THR A 30 15.62 -8.40 10.05
C THR A 30 15.11 -9.35 8.96
N TRP A 31 13.81 -9.63 8.96
CA TRP A 31 13.15 -10.44 7.96
C TRP A 31 13.26 -9.86 6.54
N LEU A 32 13.42 -8.55 6.34
CA LEU A 32 13.69 -8.00 5.00
C LEU A 32 15.16 -8.10 4.58
N LEU A 33 16.09 -8.10 5.54
CA LEU A 33 17.53 -8.11 5.29
C LEU A 33 18.10 -9.51 5.07
N GLU A 34 17.48 -10.54 5.65
CA GLU A 34 17.92 -11.93 5.54
C GLU A 34 17.76 -12.54 4.14
N ASP A 35 16.95 -11.94 3.27
CA ASP A 35 16.61 -12.52 1.96
C ASP A 35 16.44 -11.42 0.90
N ASP A 36 17.46 -11.32 0.04
CA ASP A 36 17.54 -10.34 -1.03
C ASP A 36 16.45 -10.53 -2.10
N GLU A 37 16.08 -11.77 -2.42
CA GLU A 37 15.07 -12.05 -3.44
C GLU A 37 13.67 -11.70 -2.92
N ARG A 38 13.37 -12.07 -1.67
CA ARG A 38 12.17 -11.62 -0.98
C ARG A 38 12.07 -10.10 -0.99
N ARG A 39 13.14 -9.40 -0.61
CA ARG A 39 13.18 -7.93 -0.63
C ARG A 39 12.86 -7.36 -2.01
N LYS A 40 13.42 -7.92 -3.09
CA LYS A 40 13.13 -7.49 -4.48
C LYS A 40 11.67 -7.73 -4.87
N VAL A 41 11.12 -8.89 -4.52
CA VAL A 41 9.72 -9.24 -4.81
C VAL A 41 8.77 -8.27 -4.12
N LEU A 42 8.95 -8.03 -2.82
CA LEU A 42 8.12 -7.09 -2.06
C LEU A 42 8.23 -5.67 -2.62
N ALA A 43 9.44 -5.21 -2.95
CA ALA A 43 9.63 -3.89 -3.55
C ALA A 43 8.94 -3.73 -4.90
N LYS A 44 8.92 -4.79 -5.73
CA LYS A 44 8.19 -4.79 -7.00
C LYS A 44 6.67 -4.74 -6.76
N ALA A 45 6.16 -5.56 -5.83
CA ALA A 45 4.74 -5.58 -5.48
C ALA A 45 4.28 -4.23 -4.93
N ALA A 46 5.06 -3.59 -4.06
CA ALA A 46 4.80 -2.25 -3.53
C ALA A 46 4.66 -1.22 -4.67
N ARG A 47 5.63 -1.18 -5.59
CA ARG A 47 5.58 -0.26 -6.73
C ARG A 47 4.38 -0.52 -7.64
N ASN A 48 4.06 -1.78 -7.90
CA ASN A 48 2.90 -2.14 -8.72
C ASN A 48 1.61 -1.67 -8.07
N LYS A 49 1.42 -1.90 -6.76
CA LYS A 49 0.24 -1.43 -6.03
C LYS A 49 0.09 0.08 -6.08
N ILE A 50 1.17 0.85 -5.90
CA ILE A 50 1.11 2.32 -6.02
C ILE A 50 0.68 2.74 -7.42
N LYS A 51 1.30 2.18 -8.46
CA LYS A 51 0.95 2.51 -9.86
C LYS A 51 -0.49 2.18 -10.21
N GLU A 52 -0.95 1.02 -9.79
CA GLU A 52 -2.30 0.54 -10.11
C GLU A 52 -3.37 1.25 -9.28
N TYR A 53 -3.08 1.51 -7.99
CA TYR A 53 -4.10 1.97 -7.05
C TYR A 53 -4.13 3.47 -6.77
N PHE A 54 -2.98 4.14 -6.92
CA PHE A 54 -2.74 5.50 -6.43
C PHE A 54 -2.20 6.44 -7.50
N SER A 55 -2.36 6.12 -8.79
CA SER A 55 -2.03 7.07 -9.85
C SER A 55 -2.97 8.29 -9.79
N MET A 56 -2.40 9.48 -10.02
CA MET A 56 -3.16 10.74 -10.07
C MET A 56 -4.32 10.67 -11.06
N GLU A 57 -4.11 10.03 -12.20
CA GLU A 57 -5.13 9.79 -13.23
C GLU A 57 -6.32 8.98 -12.66
N ARG A 58 -6.05 7.90 -11.94
CA ARG A 58 -7.12 7.06 -11.38
C ARG A 58 -7.85 7.77 -10.25
N ILE A 59 -7.13 8.51 -9.42
CA ILE A 59 -7.73 9.33 -8.36
C ILE A 59 -8.62 10.41 -8.98
N ALA A 60 -8.14 11.14 -9.98
CA ALA A 60 -8.92 12.13 -10.72
C ALA A 60 -10.16 11.51 -11.37
N LYS A 61 -10.03 10.34 -12.01
CA LYS A 61 -11.16 9.61 -12.57
C LYS A 61 -12.21 9.26 -11.51
N LYS A 62 -11.79 8.75 -10.34
CA LYS A 62 -12.72 8.48 -9.22
C LYS A 62 -13.46 9.72 -8.76
N TYR A 63 -12.77 10.86 -8.63
CA TYR A 63 -13.41 12.13 -8.28
C TYR A 63 -14.39 12.58 -9.36
N ILE A 64 -14.02 12.49 -10.64
CA ILE A 64 -14.91 12.80 -11.76
C ILE A 64 -16.15 11.90 -11.73
N ASP A 65 -15.99 10.59 -11.49
CA ASP A 65 -17.10 9.65 -11.41
C ASP A 65 -18.05 9.99 -10.25
N VAL A 66 -17.51 10.35 -9.07
CA VAL A 66 -18.31 10.83 -7.93
C VAL A 66 -19.04 12.14 -8.27
N TYR A 67 -18.36 13.11 -8.89
CA TYR A 67 -18.99 14.35 -9.31
C TYR A 67 -20.08 14.10 -10.35
N ARG A 68 -19.87 13.21 -11.31
CA ARG A 68 -20.89 12.79 -12.29
C ARG A 68 -22.08 12.13 -11.60
N GLN A 69 -21.88 11.24 -10.63
CA GLN A 69 -22.96 10.64 -9.85
C GLN A 69 -23.75 11.64 -9.02
N THR A 70 -23.10 12.73 -8.58
CA THR A 70 -23.73 13.75 -7.74
C THR A 70 -24.40 14.85 -8.57
N LEU A 71 -23.84 15.20 -9.73
CA LEU A 71 -24.31 16.27 -10.62
C LEU A 71 -25.26 15.79 -11.73
N ASN A 72 -25.20 14.51 -12.13
CA ASN A 72 -26.29 13.84 -12.82
C ASN A 72 -27.13 13.16 -11.72
N LEU A 73 -28.19 13.80 -11.19
CA LEU A 73 -29.52 13.90 -11.81
C LEU A 73 -29.97 12.54 -12.35
N SER A 74 -31.02 12.00 -11.74
CA SER A 74 -31.81 10.83 -12.13
C SER A 74 -31.95 10.64 -13.64
#